data_AF-A0A3D3WUY2-F1
#
_entry.id   AF-A0A3D3WUY2-F1
#
_cell.length_a   1.000
_cell.length_b   1.000
_cell.length_c   1.000
_cell.angle_alpha   90.00
_cell.angle_beta   90.00
_cell.angle_gamma   90.00
#
_symmetry.space_group_name_H-M   'P 1'
#
loop_
_entity.id
_entity.type
_entity.pdbx_description
1 polymer ?
#
loop_
_entity_poly.entity_id
_entity_poly.type
_entity_poly.pdbx_seq_one_letter_code
_entity_poly.pdbx_strand_id
1 'polypeptide(L)'
;MPRKHIYEVEQRVLIKTRDGGAHFPPSEGSKGALGVIAPQLFQEWPGTFLEREEGVPPEYYVTVDSGVTEVISEDWLEPAPPGSPPAPEQNKPWPDSAQR
;
A
#
# COMPACT_ATOMS: atom_id res chain seq x y z
N MET A 1 -13.81 -6.75 17.36
CA MET A 1 -12.50 -6.07 17.54
C MET A 1 -12.04 -5.51 16.20
N PRO A 2 -11.56 -4.27 16.11
CA PRO A 2 -11.08 -3.71 14.86
C PRO A 2 -9.91 -4.52 14.32
N ARG A 3 -9.88 -4.77 13.01
CA ARG A 3 -8.79 -5.49 12.35
C ARG A 3 -7.52 -4.63 12.43
N LYS A 4 -6.43 -5.26 12.88
CA LYS A 4 -5.11 -4.64 12.98
C LYS A 4 -4.41 -4.73 11.63
N HIS A 5 -3.56 -3.75 11.34
CA HIS A 5 -2.62 -3.86 10.24
C HIS A 5 -1.66 -5.03 10.50
N ILE A 6 -1.54 -5.94 9.52
CA ILE A 6 -0.70 -7.14 9.56
C ILE A 6 0.56 -7.06 8.70
N TYR A 7 0.61 -6.16 7.73
CA TYR A 7 1.79 -5.89 6.91
C TYR A 7 2.67 -4.78 7.51
N GLU A 8 3.98 -4.97 7.42
CA GLU A 8 5.00 -4.03 7.90
C GLU A 8 5.41 -3.04 6.80
N VAL A 9 5.95 -1.88 7.20
CA VAL A 9 6.55 -0.92 6.25
C VAL A 9 7.73 -1.59 5.53
N GLU A 10 7.91 -1.28 4.24
CA GLU A 10 8.91 -1.90 3.35
C GLU A 10 8.66 -3.38 3.02
N GLN A 11 7.56 -3.97 3.52
CA GLN A 11 7.21 -5.35 3.18
C GLN A 11 6.80 -5.47 1.70
N ARG A 12 7.32 -6.50 1.04
CA ARG A 12 6.95 -6.86 -0.33
C ARG A 12 5.60 -7.56 -0.38
N VAL A 13 4.71 -7.08 -1.24
CA VAL A 13 3.36 -7.62 -1.41
C VAL A 13 3.04 -7.85 -2.88
N LEU A 14 2.18 -8.82 -3.14
CA LEU A 14 1.53 -9.03 -4.44
C LEU A 14 0.10 -8.47 -4.34
N ILE A 15 -0.28 -7.66 -5.33
CA ILE A 15 -1.64 -7.15 -5.47
C ILE A 15 -2.44 -8.20 -6.23
N LYS A 16 -3.52 -8.70 -5.63
CA LYS A 16 -4.34 -9.73 -6.25
C LYS A 16 -4.99 -9.23 -7.54
N THR A 17 -5.27 -10.16 -8.46
CA THR A 17 -6.00 -9.85 -9.71
C THR A 17 -7.51 -9.84 -9.54
N ARG A 18 -8.02 -10.46 -8.47
CA ARG A 18 -9.43 -10.69 -8.17
C ARG A 18 -9.60 -11.04 -6.68
N ASP A 19 -10.84 -11.34 -6.28
CA ASP A 19 -11.19 -11.89 -4.96
C ASP A 19 -10.81 -11.00 -3.76
N GLY A 20 -10.63 -9.70 -3.99
CA GLY A 20 -10.66 -8.68 -2.95
C GLY A 20 -12.06 -8.07 -2.80
N GLY A 21 -12.28 -7.35 -1.71
CA GLY A 21 -13.55 -6.70 -1.40
C GLY A 21 -13.76 -5.38 -2.14
N ALA A 22 -14.90 -4.74 -1.88
CA ALA A 22 -15.27 -3.47 -2.51
C ALA A 22 -14.56 -2.24 -1.90
N HIS A 23 -13.88 -2.41 -0.77
CA HIS A 23 -13.17 -1.34 -0.09
C HIS A 23 -11.79 -1.14 -0.73
N PHE A 24 -11.49 0.10 -1.12
CA PHE A 24 -10.23 0.53 -1.75
C PHE A 24 -9.59 -0.53 -2.67
N PRO A 25 -10.26 -0.91 -3.77
CA PRO A 25 -9.67 -1.82 -4.73
C PRO A 25 -8.49 -1.15 -5.46
N PRO A 26 -7.47 -1.93 -5.87
CA PRO A 26 -6.37 -1.42 -6.67
C PRO A 26 -6.87 -0.95 -8.03
N SER A 27 -6.12 -0.01 -8.64
CA SER A 27 -6.34 0.32 -10.04
C SER A 27 -6.11 -0.90 -10.95
N GLU A 28 -6.77 -0.95 -12.11
CA GLU A 28 -6.62 -2.07 -13.05
C GLU A 28 -5.17 -2.29 -13.50
N GLY A 29 -4.37 -1.22 -13.59
CA GLY A 29 -2.94 -1.32 -13.93
C GLY A 29 -2.07 -1.91 -12.82
N SER A 30 -2.56 -1.91 -11.58
CA SER A 30 -1.85 -2.39 -10.39
C SER A 30 -2.22 -3.82 -10.01
N LYS A 31 -3.32 -4.36 -10.55
CA LYS A 31 -3.75 -5.75 -10.32
C LYS A 31 -2.72 -6.74 -10.87
N GLY A 32 -2.32 -7.69 -10.03
CA GLY A 32 -1.28 -8.68 -10.34
C GLY A 32 0.15 -8.15 -10.26
N ALA A 33 0.34 -6.86 -9.95
CA ALA A 33 1.66 -6.28 -9.81
C ALA A 33 2.24 -6.52 -8.41
N LEU A 34 3.56 -6.51 -8.33
CA LEU A 34 4.26 -6.41 -7.05
C LEU A 34 4.31 -4.95 -6.58
N GLY A 35 4.30 -4.78 -5.27
CA GLY A 35 4.43 -3.49 -4.62
C GLY A 35 5.15 -3.61 -3.28
N VAL A 36 5.32 -2.48 -2.63
CA VAL A 36 5.91 -2.38 -1.30
C VAL A 36 5.02 -1.53 -0.41
N ILE A 37 4.85 -1.95 0.85
CA ILE A 37 4.12 -1.15 1.84
C ILE A 37 4.91 0.13 2.11
N ALA A 38 4.31 1.27 1.79
CA ALA A 38 4.89 2.58 2.03
C ALA A 38 4.68 3.04 3.49
N PRO A 39 5.35 4.11 3.95
CA PRO A 39 5.03 4.73 5.23
C PRO A 39 3.55 5.15 5.32
N GLN A 40 2.88 4.76 6.40
CA GLN A 40 1.44 4.97 6.59
C GLN A 40 1.15 6.37 7.15
N LEU A 41 1.14 7.39 6.28
CA LEU A 41 1.05 8.80 6.68
C LEU A 41 -0.33 9.23 7.23
N PHE A 42 -1.39 8.45 7.03
CA PHE A 42 -2.72 8.75 7.59
C PHE A 42 -2.83 8.51 9.10
N GLN A 43 -1.83 7.90 9.75
CA GLN A 43 -1.90 7.52 11.17
C GLN A 43 -1.38 8.57 12.15
N GLU A 44 -0.71 9.64 11.70
CA GLU A 44 -0.07 10.62 12.59
C GLU A 44 -0.90 11.89 12.87
N TRP A 45 -2.22 11.86 12.68
CA TRP A 45 -3.08 12.98 13.06
C TRP A 45 -3.73 12.73 14.43
N PRO A 46 -3.15 13.24 15.54
CA PRO A 46 -3.77 13.12 16.85
C PRO A 46 -5.09 13.90 16.88
N GLY A 47 -6.21 13.19 17.12
CA GLY A 47 -7.54 13.79 17.32
C GLY A 47 -8.61 13.42 16.29
N THR A 48 -8.28 12.72 15.20
CA THR A 48 -9.22 12.27 14.15
C THR A 48 -9.24 10.76 13.96
N PHE A 49 -8.85 9.99 14.98
CA PHE A 49 -9.01 8.54 14.94
C PHE A 49 -10.49 8.21 15.15
N LEU A 50 -11.29 8.30 14.08
CA LEU A 50 -12.60 7.67 14.05
C LEU A 50 -12.38 6.18 14.29
N GLU A 51 -13.10 5.61 15.26
CA GLU A 51 -13.06 4.16 15.49
C GLU A 51 -13.36 3.45 14.17
N ARG A 52 -12.41 2.65 13.69
CA ARG A 52 -12.59 1.89 12.45
C ARG A 52 -13.78 0.96 12.62
N GLU A 53 -14.74 1.04 11.70
CA GLU A 53 -15.92 0.19 11.69
C GLU A 53 -15.52 -1.29 11.72
N GLU A 54 -16.24 -2.07 12.55
CA GLU A 54 -15.99 -3.49 12.67
C GLU A 54 -16.26 -4.21 11.34
N GLY A 55 -15.30 -5.02 10.89
CA GLY A 55 -15.39 -5.76 9.62
C GLY A 55 -14.74 -5.06 8.42
N VAL A 56 -14.40 -3.77 8.51
CA VAL A 56 -13.70 -3.07 7.44
C VAL A 56 -12.21 -3.48 7.41
N PRO A 57 -11.67 -3.94 6.26
CA PRO A 57 -10.27 -4.32 6.14
C PRO A 57 -9.35 -3.10 6.33
N PRO A 58 -8.16 -3.28 6.94
CA PRO A 58 -7.16 -2.21 7.01
C PRO A 58 -6.71 -1.72 5.64
N GLU A 59 -6.49 -0.42 5.52
CA GLU A 59 -5.97 0.21 4.31
C GLU A 59 -4.45 0.40 4.41
N TYR A 60 -3.78 0.29 3.26
CA TYR A 60 -2.35 0.45 3.10
C TYR A 60 -2.01 1.40 1.97
N TYR A 61 -1.07 2.32 2.20
CA TYR A 61 -0.32 2.89 1.08
C TYR A 61 0.62 1.83 0.51
N VAL A 62 0.45 1.51 -0.76
CA VAL A 62 1.29 0.56 -1.50
C VAL A 62 1.92 1.29 -2.68
N THR A 63 3.24 1.29 -2.71
CA THR A 63 4.01 1.76 -3.87
C THR A 63 4.21 0.58 -4.81
N VAL A 64 3.50 0.62 -5.92
CA VAL A 64 3.56 -0.38 -6.99
C VAL A 64 4.88 -0.22 -7.75
N ASP A 65 5.39 -1.31 -8.32
CA ASP A 65 6.64 -1.29 -9.12
C ASP A 65 6.61 -0.34 -10.31
N SER A 66 5.42 0.01 -10.80
CA SER A 66 5.21 1.04 -11.81
C SER A 66 5.60 2.45 -11.34
N GLY A 67 5.83 2.63 -10.03
CA GLY A 67 6.17 3.90 -9.39
C GLY A 67 4.98 4.62 -8.74
N VAL A 68 3.75 4.13 -8.95
CA VAL A 68 2.53 4.74 -8.40
C VAL A 68 2.31 4.29 -6.96
N THR A 69 2.03 5.23 -6.05
CA THR A 69 1.55 4.91 -4.70
C THR A 69 0.03 5.02 -4.65
N GLU A 70 -0.64 3.95 -4.26
CA GLU A 70 -2.11 3.86 -4.15
C GLU A 70 -2.53 3.43 -2.74
N VAL A 71 -3.78 3.73 -2.36
CA VAL A 71 -4.40 3.18 -1.15
C VAL A 71 -5.11 1.88 -1.54
N ILE A 72 -4.71 0.76 -0.93
CA ILE A 72 -5.26 -0.57 -1.23
C ILE A 72 -5.65 -1.25 0.09
N SER A 73 -6.83 -1.86 0.14
CA SER A 73 -7.28 -2.63 1.31
C SER A 73 -6.53 -3.96 1.47
N GLU A 74 -6.37 -4.41 2.72
CA GLU A 74 -5.65 -5.63 3.14
C GLU A 74 -6.06 -6.87 2.35
N ASP A 75 -7.35 -7.00 2.04
CA ASP A 75 -7.94 -8.15 1.36
C ASP A 75 -7.52 -8.26 -0.11
N TRP A 76 -7.06 -7.18 -0.72
CA TRP A 76 -6.42 -7.16 -2.04
C TRP A 76 -4.94 -7.50 -2.02
N LEU A 77 -4.33 -7.62 -0.85
CA LEU A 77 -2.90 -7.86 -0.69
C LEU A 77 -2.64 -9.29 -0.24
N GLU A 78 -1.52 -9.82 -0.70
CA GLU A 78 -0.95 -11.04 -0.18
C GLU A 78 0.58 -10.89 -0.07
N PRO A 79 1.24 -11.65 0.84
CA PRO A 79 2.69 -11.68 0.89
C PRO A 79 3.26 -12.03 -0.50
N ALA A 80 4.28 -11.28 -0.92
CA ALA A 80 4.92 -11.58 -2.20
C ALA A 80 5.48 -13.02 -2.19
N PRO A 81 5.40 -13.76 -3.31
CA PRO A 81 5.96 -15.10 -3.41
C PRO A 81 7.44 -15.15 -3.01
N PRO A 82 7.91 -16.24 -2.37
CA PRO A 82 9.33 -16.42 -2.08
C PRO A 82 10.20 -16.28 -3.33
N GLY A 83 11.28 -15.52 -3.24
CA GLY A 83 12.17 -15.24 -4.38
C GLY A 83 11.70 -14.14 -5.32
N SER A 84 10.62 -13.42 -4.98
CA SER A 84 10.24 -12.20 -5.69
C SER A 84 11.39 -11.18 -5.67
N PRO A 85 11.58 -10.42 -6.76
CA PRO A 85 12.61 -9.39 -6.78
C PRO A 85 12.36 -8.34 -5.69
N PRO A 86 13.43 -7.73 -5.14
CA PRO A 86 13.28 -6.59 -4.23
C PRO A 86 12.53 -5.46 -4.94
N ALA A 87 11.96 -4.55 -4.16
CA ALA A 87 11.35 -3.35 -4.72
C ALA A 87 12.38 -2.62 -5.60
N PRO A 88 12.00 -2.15 -6.81
CA PRO A 88 12.91 -1.38 -7.64
C PRO A 88 13.36 -0.15 -6.87
N GLU A 89 14.67 0.14 -6.86
CA GLU A 89 15.19 1.37 -6.27
C GLU A 89 14.57 2.56 -6.99
N GLN A 90 13.61 3.22 -6.35
CA GLN A 90 13.12 4.51 -6.82
C GLN A 90 14.20 5.54 -6.56
N ASN A 91 15.09 5.69 -7.55
CA ASN A 91 16.08 6.74 -7.61
C ASN A 91 15.34 8.09 -7.65
N LYS A 92 15.08 8.71 -6.49
CA LYS A 92 14.63 10.10 -6.44
C LYS A 92 15.80 10.97 -6.89
N PRO A 93 15.54 11.90 -7.82
CA PRO A 93 15.44 13.25 -7.29
C PRO A 93 14.20 13.93 -7.85
N TRP A 94 13.42 14.53 -6.95
CA TRP A 94 12.67 15.71 -7.33
C TRP A 94 13.65 16.72 -7.94
N PRO A 95 13.29 17.45 -9.01
CA PRO A 95 14.10 18.59 -9.42
C PRO A 95 14.05 19.63 -8.31
N ASP A 96 15.21 19.90 -7.72
CA ASP A 96 15.45 20.98 -6.76
C ASP A 96 15.01 22.29 -7.41
N SER A 97 13.78 22.70 -7.13
CA SER A 97 13.17 23.92 -7.69
C SER A 97 13.59 25.14 -6.88
N ALA A 98 14.87 25.23 -6.55
CA ALA A 98 15.45 26.31 -5.74
C ALA A 98 16.83 26.77 -6.24
N GLN A 99 16.95 27.05 -7.54
CA GLN A 99 17.99 27.95 -8.07
C GLN A 99 17.39 28.90 -9.11
N ARG A 100 16.92 30.05 -8.65
CA ARG A 100 16.84 31.29 -9.43
C ARG A 100 17.20 32.47 -8.55
#